data_AF-A0A6B3E2I8-F1
#
_entry.id   AF-A0A6B3E2I8-F1
#
_cell.length_a   1.000
_cell.length_b   1.000
_cell.length_c   1.000
_cell.angle_alpha   90.00
_cell.angle_beta   90.00
_cell.angle_gamma   90.00
#
_symmetry.space_group_name_H-M   'P 1'
#
loop_
_entity.id
_entity.type
_entity.pdbx_description
1 polymer ?
#
loop_
_entity_poly.entity_id
_entity_poly.type
_entity_poly.pdbx_seq_one_letter_code
_entity_poly.pdbx_strand_id
1 'polypeptide(L)'
;MPSRHPEEIGCGHVVERYVTRTYAGLPRYLVLNGGRFLGPRWRHTTRFTRHLIDDAAAITDEELEALLGYEWRSRLTAAWLIGVDRRERFRARIGDLLLASEVCYSGGAYCFALARFGTHADAEILTAYLDRYLPRTDLHYDQPAALGALLRLDAHLGTRHADRFTEPDGLWDEWVKGVGRLGYPSCSPVEQRRSTDLQCEFADGWCRP
;
A
#
# COMPACT_ATOMS: atom_id res chain seq x y z
N MET A 1 -3.12 13.47 15.55
CA MET A 1 -1.86 13.97 16.17
C MET A 1 -1.17 14.88 15.16
N PRO A 2 -0.66 16.08 15.54
CA PRO A 2 0.05 16.93 14.58
C PRO A 2 1.33 16.24 14.11
N SER A 3 1.54 16.23 12.79
CA SER A 3 2.74 15.71 12.13
C SER A 3 3.96 16.51 12.61
N ARG A 4 4.86 15.87 13.35
CA ARG A 4 6.15 16.46 13.77
C ARG A 4 7.09 16.57 12.56
N HIS A 5 8.03 17.51 12.55
CA HIS A 5 8.99 17.63 11.45
C HIS A 5 10.17 16.65 11.63
N PRO A 6 10.80 16.12 10.56
CA PRO A 6 11.92 15.18 10.66
C PRO A 6 13.12 15.70 11.45
N GLU A 7 13.35 17.02 11.41
CA GLU A 7 14.41 17.71 12.14
C GLU A 7 14.14 17.74 13.66
N GLU A 8 12.88 17.74 14.07
CA GLU A 8 12.47 17.82 15.48
C GLU A 8 12.66 16.51 16.25
N ILE A 9 12.89 15.39 15.55
CA ILE A 9 13.12 14.05 16.15
C ILE A 9 14.53 13.52 15.81
N GLY A 10 15.36 14.28 15.08
CA GLY A 10 16.69 13.82 14.66
C GLY A 10 16.66 12.76 13.54
N CYS A 11 15.52 12.55 12.89
CA CYS A 11 15.31 11.54 11.85
C CYS A 11 15.53 12.06 10.42
N GLY A 12 16.10 13.26 10.25
CA GLY A 12 16.38 13.83 8.93
C GLY A 12 17.20 12.89 8.02
N HIS A 13 18.19 12.20 8.60
CA HIS A 13 19.00 11.20 7.88
C HIS A 13 18.18 9.97 7.43
N VAL A 14 17.15 9.57 8.19
CA VAL A 14 16.24 8.46 7.86
C VAL A 14 15.41 8.83 6.64
N VAL A 15 14.85 10.05 6.62
CA VAL A 15 14.09 10.57 5.47
C VAL A 15 14.98 10.69 4.23
N GLU A 16 16.18 11.23 4.38
CA GLU A 16 17.13 11.36 3.27
C GLU A 16 17.48 10.00 2.67
N ARG A 17 17.84 9.04 3.53
CA ARG A 17 18.28 7.71 3.13
C ARG A 17 17.18 6.91 2.46
N TYR A 18 16.00 6.86 3.09
CA TYR A 18 14.95 5.92 2.71
C TYR A 18 13.88 6.55 1.83
N VAL A 19 13.52 7.82 2.02
CA VAL A 19 12.34 8.45 1.38
C VAL A 19 12.74 9.26 0.15
N THR A 20 13.81 10.05 0.21
CA THR A 20 14.17 11.01 -0.84
C THR A 20 15.29 10.55 -1.78
N ARG A 21 15.95 9.42 -1.50
CA ARG A 21 16.94 8.81 -2.40
C ARG A 21 16.43 8.78 -3.84
N THR A 22 17.23 9.28 -4.78
CA THR A 22 16.77 9.53 -6.15
C THR A 22 17.13 8.39 -7.12
N TYR A 23 16.22 8.16 -8.07
CA TYR A 23 16.33 7.21 -9.16
C TYR A 23 15.82 7.87 -10.43
N ALA A 24 16.68 8.02 -11.44
CA ALA A 24 16.34 8.73 -12.68
C ALA A 24 15.83 10.17 -12.43
N GLY A 25 16.42 10.88 -11.46
CA GLY A 25 15.99 12.23 -11.08
C GLY A 25 14.70 12.30 -10.28
N LEU A 26 14.07 11.17 -9.93
CA LEU A 26 12.86 11.12 -9.10
C LEU A 26 13.18 10.59 -7.69
N PRO A 27 12.69 11.20 -6.60
CA PRO A 27 12.80 10.64 -5.25
C PRO A 27 12.04 9.31 -5.14
N ARG A 28 12.50 8.41 -4.26
CA ARG A 28 11.93 7.07 -4.05
C ARG A 28 10.41 7.10 -3.89
N TYR A 29 9.88 7.98 -3.04
CA TYR A 29 8.44 8.02 -2.79
C TYR A 29 7.61 8.26 -4.07
N LEU A 30 8.11 9.01 -5.07
CA LEU A 30 7.42 9.19 -6.35
C LEU A 30 7.52 7.96 -7.25
N VAL A 31 8.64 7.24 -7.20
CA VAL A 31 8.80 5.96 -7.91
C VAL A 31 7.82 4.93 -7.35
N LEU A 32 7.71 4.86 -6.01
CA LEU A 32 6.77 3.99 -5.30
C LEU A 32 5.32 4.34 -5.61
N ASN A 33 4.93 5.61 -5.43
CA ASN A 33 3.56 6.09 -5.65
C ASN A 33 3.09 5.87 -7.10
N GLY A 34 3.99 6.06 -8.08
CA GLY A 34 3.66 5.91 -9.49
C GLY A 34 3.76 4.48 -10.02
N GLY A 35 4.21 3.50 -9.23
CA GLY A 35 4.36 2.11 -9.67
C GLY A 35 5.33 1.90 -10.85
N ARG A 36 6.20 2.88 -11.16
CA ARG A 36 7.05 2.87 -12.38
C ARG A 36 7.96 1.64 -12.46
N PHE A 37 8.39 1.14 -11.31
CA PHE A 37 9.25 -0.02 -11.16
C PHE A 37 8.58 -1.35 -11.56
N LEU A 38 7.25 -1.39 -11.64
CA LEU A 38 6.49 -2.53 -12.15
C LEU A 38 6.45 -2.57 -13.68
N GLY A 39 6.84 -1.48 -14.35
CA GLY A 39 6.83 -1.38 -15.80
C GLY A 39 8.04 -2.09 -16.45
N PRO A 40 7.86 -2.91 -17.49
CA PRO A 40 8.94 -3.66 -18.14
C PRO A 40 9.97 -2.78 -18.87
N ARG A 41 9.66 -1.50 -19.07
CA ARG A 41 10.48 -0.54 -19.84
C ARG A 41 11.29 0.42 -18.97
N TRP A 42 11.15 0.36 -17.64
CA TRP A 42 11.90 1.28 -16.79
C TRP A 42 13.32 0.76 -16.55
N ARG A 43 14.30 1.42 -17.18
CA ARG A 43 15.72 0.99 -17.20
C ARG A 43 16.38 0.96 -15.81
N HIS A 44 15.74 1.55 -14.80
CA HIS A 44 16.26 1.62 -13.44
C HIS A 44 15.66 0.58 -12.49
N THR A 45 14.76 -0.30 -12.97
CA THR A 45 14.08 -1.30 -12.14
C THR A 45 15.07 -2.11 -11.32
N THR A 46 16.08 -2.75 -11.92
CA THR A 46 17.04 -3.58 -11.19
C THR A 46 17.76 -2.83 -10.06
N ARG A 47 18.25 -1.61 -10.33
CA ARG A 47 18.96 -0.80 -9.32
C ARG A 47 18.02 -0.35 -8.22
N PHE A 48 16.81 0.07 -8.59
CA PHE A 48 15.78 0.49 -7.64
C PHE A 48 15.39 -0.66 -6.72
N THR A 49 15.07 -1.82 -7.29
CA THR A 49 14.62 -2.99 -6.55
C THR A 49 15.69 -3.48 -5.57
N ARG A 50 16.95 -3.61 -6.02
CA ARG A 50 18.04 -4.02 -5.13
C ARG A 50 18.15 -3.10 -3.93
N HIS A 51 18.21 -1.78 -4.16
CA HIS A 51 18.26 -0.82 -3.06
C HIS A 51 17.02 -0.86 -2.16
N LEU A 52 15.82 -1.12 -2.72
CA LEU A 52 14.60 -1.22 -1.93
C LEU A 52 14.65 -2.44 -1.00
N ILE A 53 15.15 -3.58 -1.49
CA ILE A 53 15.32 -4.81 -0.70
C ILE A 53 16.40 -4.63 0.36
N ASP A 54 17.58 -4.12 -0.04
CA ASP A 54 18.68 -3.88 0.89
C ASP A 54 18.26 -2.94 2.02
N ASP A 55 17.53 -1.87 1.68
CA ASP A 55 17.03 -0.92 2.68
C ASP A 55 15.90 -1.51 3.54
N ALA A 56 15.03 -2.37 2.97
CA ALA A 56 13.98 -3.03 3.72
C ALA A 56 14.56 -4.02 4.75
N ALA A 57 15.67 -4.67 4.43
CA ALA A 57 16.41 -5.52 5.35
C ALA A 57 17.19 -4.70 6.40
N ALA A 58 17.75 -3.54 6.01
CA ALA A 58 18.63 -2.75 6.87
C ALA A 58 17.91 -1.81 7.86
N ILE A 59 16.75 -1.27 7.50
CA ILE A 59 16.03 -0.28 8.30
C ILE A 59 15.61 -0.88 9.66
N THR A 60 15.71 -0.11 10.76
CA THR A 60 15.28 -0.60 12.08
C THR A 60 13.79 -0.38 12.33
N ASP A 61 13.28 -0.91 13.43
CA ASP A 61 11.87 -0.73 13.79
C ASP A 61 11.55 0.66 14.28
N GLU A 62 12.48 1.25 15.03
CA GLU A 62 12.38 2.62 15.49
C GLU A 62 12.36 3.58 14.31
N GLU A 63 13.19 3.33 13.29
CA GLU A 63 13.19 4.10 12.04
C GLU A 63 11.87 3.96 11.28
N LEU A 64 11.32 2.74 11.18
CA LEU A 64 10.03 2.50 10.55
C LEU A 64 8.88 3.18 11.31
N GLU A 65 8.85 3.08 12.63
CA GLU A 65 7.81 3.72 13.45
C GLU A 65 7.89 5.25 13.34
N ALA A 66 9.11 5.80 13.32
CA ALA A 66 9.30 7.22 13.06
C ALA A 66 8.70 7.60 11.69
N LEU A 67 9.06 6.89 10.62
CA LEU A 67 8.52 7.15 9.27
C LEU A 67 6.99 7.04 9.19
N LEU A 68 6.38 6.07 9.89
CA LEU A 68 4.92 5.92 9.99
C LEU A 68 4.24 7.07 10.77
N GLY A 69 4.97 7.79 11.62
CA GLY A 69 4.48 8.95 12.37
C GLY A 69 4.46 10.28 11.61
N TYR A 70 5.07 10.34 10.42
CA TYR A 70 5.27 11.58 9.66
C TYR A 70 4.18 11.83 8.61
N GLU A 71 4.55 12.55 7.54
CA GLU A 71 3.75 12.87 6.38
C GLU A 71 3.64 11.68 5.40
N TRP A 72 2.77 11.82 4.40
CA TRP A 72 2.37 10.73 3.52
C TRP A 72 3.52 10.06 2.73
N ARG A 73 4.57 10.78 2.33
CA ARG A 73 5.69 10.20 1.56
C ARG A 73 6.51 9.24 2.41
N SER A 74 6.73 9.61 3.68
CA SER A 74 7.39 8.81 4.69
C SER A 74 6.56 7.57 5.00
N ARG A 75 5.25 7.74 5.24
CA ARG A 75 4.34 6.61 5.51
C ARG A 75 4.24 5.64 4.33
N LEU A 76 4.07 6.16 3.11
CA LEU A 76 4.08 5.40 1.87
C LEU A 76 5.36 4.55 1.78
N THR A 77 6.52 5.18 1.98
CA THR A 77 7.82 4.50 1.86
C THR A 77 7.99 3.43 2.93
N ALA A 78 7.65 3.73 4.19
CA ALA A 78 7.72 2.77 5.29
C ALA A 78 6.83 1.55 5.03
N ALA A 79 5.60 1.75 4.57
CA ALA A 79 4.69 0.67 4.24
C ALA A 79 5.23 -0.26 3.14
N TRP A 80 5.89 0.31 2.11
CA TRP A 80 6.58 -0.48 1.10
C TRP A 80 7.73 -1.31 1.68
N LEU A 81 8.60 -0.71 2.51
CA LEU A 81 9.72 -1.43 3.15
C LEU A 81 9.20 -2.56 4.06
N ILE A 82 8.16 -2.29 4.84
CA ILE A 82 7.50 -3.29 5.70
C ILE A 82 6.93 -4.45 4.87
N GLY A 83 6.25 -4.17 3.76
CA GLY A 83 5.68 -5.20 2.89
C GLY A 83 6.73 -6.02 2.13
N VAL A 84 7.83 -5.38 1.73
CA VAL A 84 8.97 -6.08 1.07
C VAL A 84 9.60 -7.08 2.03
N ASP A 85 9.92 -6.66 3.26
CA ASP A 85 10.57 -7.50 4.28
C ASP A 85 9.57 -8.30 5.15
N ARG A 86 8.26 -8.22 4.84
CA ARG A 86 7.16 -8.90 5.56
C ARG A 86 7.21 -8.72 7.08
N ARG A 87 7.40 -7.48 7.56
CA ARG A 87 7.50 -7.16 9.00
C ARG A 87 6.14 -7.15 9.71
N GLU A 88 5.58 -8.33 9.95
CA GLU A 88 4.22 -8.54 10.50
C GLU A 88 3.94 -7.86 11.85
N ARG A 89 4.98 -7.55 12.65
CA ARG A 89 4.84 -6.78 13.90
C ARG A 89 4.18 -5.40 13.70
N PHE A 90 4.28 -4.83 12.49
CA PHE A 90 3.63 -3.57 12.13
C PHE A 90 2.18 -3.74 11.67
N ARG A 91 1.62 -4.96 11.64
CA ARG A 91 0.25 -5.22 11.18
C ARG A 91 -0.79 -4.32 11.84
N ALA A 92 -0.80 -4.29 13.18
CA ALA A 92 -1.75 -3.47 13.93
C ALA A 92 -1.59 -1.98 13.57
N ARG A 93 -0.35 -1.50 13.54
CA ARG A 93 -0.04 -0.11 13.21
C ARG A 93 -0.49 0.29 11.80
N ILE A 94 -0.25 -0.58 10.82
CA ILE A 94 -0.69 -0.40 9.43
C ILE A 94 -2.21 -0.41 9.33
N GLY A 95 -2.88 -1.33 10.03
CA GLY A 95 -4.34 -1.40 10.07
C GLY A 95 -4.97 -0.14 10.65
N ASP A 96 -4.44 0.38 11.76
CA ASP A 96 -4.91 1.63 12.37
C ASP A 96 -4.75 2.81 11.41
N LEU A 97 -3.60 2.92 10.74
CA LEU A 97 -3.33 4.00 9.78
C LEU A 97 -4.23 3.91 8.54
N LEU A 98 -4.49 2.70 8.03
CA LEU A 98 -5.40 2.47 6.92
C LEU A 98 -6.83 2.86 7.30
N LEU A 99 -7.34 2.37 8.43
CA LEU A 99 -8.69 2.70 8.92
C LEU A 99 -8.88 4.17 9.25
N ALA A 100 -7.84 4.86 9.69
CA ALA A 100 -7.91 6.30 9.97
C ALA A 100 -7.98 7.13 8.68
N SER A 101 -7.37 6.68 7.57
CA SER A 101 -7.36 7.37 6.27
C SER A 101 -6.99 8.86 6.35
N GLU A 102 -6.08 9.22 7.25
CA GLU A 102 -5.77 10.63 7.56
C GLU A 102 -4.94 11.32 6.49
N VAL A 103 -4.23 10.57 5.64
CA VAL A 103 -3.30 11.12 4.65
C VAL A 103 -3.51 10.48 3.27
N CYS A 104 -3.32 11.26 2.22
CA CYS A 104 -3.43 10.79 0.84
C CYS A 104 -2.29 9.84 0.44
N TYR A 105 -2.51 9.06 -0.61
CA TYR A 105 -1.53 8.20 -1.30
C TYR A 105 -0.92 7.04 -0.51
N SER A 106 -1.04 7.01 0.82
CA SER A 106 -0.39 5.98 1.64
C SER A 106 -1.20 4.69 1.76
N GLY A 107 -2.53 4.76 1.63
CA GLY A 107 -3.39 3.60 1.88
C GLY A 107 -3.16 2.44 0.92
N GLY A 108 -2.87 2.72 -0.36
CA GLY A 108 -2.45 1.69 -1.31
C GLY A 108 -1.20 0.92 -0.87
N ALA A 109 -0.23 1.60 -0.24
CA ALA A 109 0.97 0.93 0.27
C ALA A 109 0.69 0.11 1.55
N TYR A 110 -0.26 0.54 2.39
CA TYR A 110 -0.75 -0.27 3.51
C TYR A 110 -1.45 -1.55 3.03
N CYS A 111 -2.29 -1.43 2.00
CA CYS A 111 -2.97 -2.57 1.37
C CYS A 111 -1.95 -3.56 0.79
N PHE A 112 -0.90 -3.06 0.14
CA PHE A 112 0.22 -3.88 -0.31
C PHE A 112 0.88 -4.63 0.85
N ALA A 113 1.24 -3.95 1.95
CA ALA A 113 1.89 -4.59 3.09
C ALA A 113 1.01 -5.70 3.72
N LEU A 114 -0.29 -5.46 3.88
CA LEU A 114 -1.25 -6.46 4.39
C LEU A 114 -1.37 -7.66 3.43
N ALA A 115 -1.42 -7.41 2.12
CA ALA A 115 -1.41 -8.49 1.13
C ALA A 115 -0.12 -9.33 1.18
N ARG A 116 1.02 -8.72 1.55
CA ARG A 116 2.32 -9.39 1.72
C ARG A 116 2.40 -10.24 2.99
N PHE A 117 1.74 -9.83 4.07
CA PHE A 117 1.66 -10.63 5.30
C PHE A 117 0.83 -11.89 5.08
N GLY A 118 -0.31 -11.78 4.39
CA GLY A 118 -0.96 -12.96 3.81
C GLY A 118 -1.80 -13.80 4.77
N THR A 119 -2.24 -13.26 5.91
CA THR A 119 -2.97 -14.00 6.95
C THR A 119 -4.46 -13.61 7.01
N HIS A 120 -5.26 -14.40 7.73
CA HIS A 120 -6.67 -14.06 7.99
C HIS A 120 -6.84 -12.71 8.70
N ALA A 121 -5.93 -12.36 9.62
CA ALA A 121 -5.97 -11.06 10.31
C ALA A 121 -5.79 -9.89 9.32
N ASP A 122 -5.01 -10.08 8.26
CA ASP A 122 -4.81 -9.07 7.22
C ASP A 122 -6.08 -8.90 6.37
N ALA A 123 -6.78 -10.00 6.09
CA ALA A 123 -8.08 -9.98 5.43
C ALA A 123 -9.12 -9.23 6.28
N GLU A 124 -9.19 -9.50 7.59
CA GLU A 124 -10.10 -8.81 8.52
C GLU A 124 -9.87 -7.29 8.53
N ILE A 125 -8.61 -6.83 8.52
CA ILE A 125 -8.27 -5.40 8.47
C ILE A 125 -8.76 -4.77 7.15
N LEU A 126 -8.51 -5.41 6.02
CA LEU A 126 -8.94 -4.93 4.70
C LEU A 126 -10.47 -4.92 4.59
N THR A 127 -11.12 -5.95 5.11
CA THR A 127 -12.58 -6.07 5.20
C THR A 127 -13.18 -4.94 6.04
N ALA A 128 -12.62 -4.64 7.22
CA ALA A 128 -13.08 -3.53 8.06
C ALA A 128 -12.91 -2.16 7.38
N TYR A 129 -11.84 -1.96 6.61
CA TYR A 129 -11.66 -0.76 5.80
C TYR A 129 -12.75 -0.63 4.73
N LEU A 130 -13.00 -1.70 3.98
CA LEU A 130 -14.00 -1.71 2.91
C LEU A 130 -15.42 -1.50 3.45
N ASP A 131 -15.77 -2.10 4.58
CA ASP A 131 -17.06 -1.84 5.27
C ASP A 131 -17.27 -0.36 5.56
N ARG A 132 -16.21 0.31 6.00
CA ARG A 132 -16.27 1.73 6.38
C ARG A 132 -16.34 2.66 5.17
N TYR A 133 -15.60 2.36 4.11
CA TYR A 133 -15.34 3.32 3.03
C TYR A 133 -16.01 3.00 1.69
N LEU A 134 -16.48 1.77 1.42
CA LEU A 134 -17.27 1.50 0.21
C LEU A 134 -18.64 2.22 0.20
N PRO A 135 -19.41 2.27 1.31
CA PRO A 135 -20.68 3.00 1.32
C PRO A 135 -20.53 4.52 1.10
N ARG A 136 -19.31 5.04 1.19
CA ARG A 136 -18.99 6.47 1.00
C ARG A 136 -18.73 6.76 -0.46
N THR A 137 -19.80 6.78 -1.24
CA THR A 137 -19.76 6.93 -2.70
C THR A 137 -19.30 8.31 -3.18
N ASP A 138 -19.10 9.25 -2.24
CA ASP A 138 -18.53 10.58 -2.42
C ASP A 138 -17.00 10.62 -2.21
N LEU A 139 -16.38 9.52 -1.77
CA LEU A 139 -14.96 9.43 -1.44
C LEU A 139 -14.23 8.44 -2.35
N HIS A 140 -13.19 8.92 -3.04
CA HIS A 140 -12.26 8.10 -3.82
C HIS A 140 -10.90 8.02 -3.11
N TYR A 141 -10.81 7.16 -2.09
CA TYR A 141 -9.59 6.88 -1.34
C TYR A 141 -8.93 5.61 -1.88
N ASP A 142 -8.56 4.69 -0.98
CA ASP A 142 -7.82 3.46 -1.29
C ASP A 142 -8.75 2.24 -1.37
N GLN A 143 -10.06 2.42 -1.51
CA GLN A 143 -11.02 1.32 -1.70
C GLN A 143 -10.61 0.36 -2.84
N PRO A 144 -10.14 0.84 -4.01
CA PRO A 144 -9.66 -0.06 -5.05
C PRO A 144 -8.48 -0.92 -4.63
N ALA A 145 -7.48 -0.33 -3.96
CA ALA A 145 -6.31 -1.06 -3.49
C ALA A 145 -6.67 -2.07 -2.38
N ALA A 146 -7.58 -1.70 -1.47
CA ALA A 146 -8.04 -2.57 -0.40
C ALA A 146 -8.83 -3.78 -0.96
N LEU A 147 -9.69 -3.55 -1.96
CA LEU A 147 -10.42 -4.64 -2.61
C LEU A 147 -9.46 -5.57 -3.37
N GLY A 148 -8.50 -5.02 -4.12
CA GLY A 148 -7.49 -5.82 -4.81
C GLY A 148 -6.67 -6.70 -3.86
N ALA A 149 -6.26 -6.13 -2.73
CA ALA A 149 -5.57 -6.83 -1.66
C ALA A 149 -6.42 -7.96 -1.07
N LEU A 150 -7.69 -7.69 -0.76
CA LEU A 150 -8.60 -8.69 -0.18
C LEU A 150 -8.86 -9.85 -1.16
N LEU A 151 -9.10 -9.57 -2.44
CA LEU A 151 -9.31 -10.58 -3.47
C LEU A 151 -8.09 -11.49 -3.65
N ARG A 152 -6.88 -10.92 -3.54
CA ARG A 152 -5.65 -11.71 -3.53
C ARG A 152 -5.58 -12.61 -2.30
N LEU A 153 -5.89 -12.08 -1.11
CA LEU A 153 -5.89 -12.88 0.12
C LEU A 153 -6.91 -14.00 0.07
N ASP A 154 -8.12 -13.74 -0.45
CA ASP A 154 -9.14 -14.77 -0.66
C ASP A 154 -8.65 -15.91 -1.54
N ALA A 155 -8.03 -15.57 -2.68
CA ALA A 155 -7.43 -16.57 -3.55
C ALA A 155 -6.28 -17.34 -2.89
N HIS A 156 -5.48 -16.68 -2.05
CA HIS A 156 -4.35 -17.30 -1.36
C HIS A 156 -4.76 -18.21 -0.20
N LEU A 157 -5.77 -17.80 0.58
CA LEU A 157 -6.26 -18.47 1.79
C LEU A 157 -7.42 -19.44 1.52
N GLY A 158 -7.99 -19.43 0.32
CA GLY A 158 -9.20 -20.20 0.01
C GLY A 158 -10.46 -19.66 0.69
N THR A 159 -10.48 -18.35 0.98
CA THR A 159 -11.60 -17.65 1.62
C THR A 159 -12.42 -16.86 0.59
N ARG A 160 -13.52 -16.25 1.06
CA ARG A 160 -14.48 -15.49 0.25
C ARG A 160 -14.96 -14.23 0.96
N HIS A 161 -14.04 -13.52 1.62
CA HIS A 161 -14.34 -12.29 2.34
C HIS A 161 -14.82 -11.16 1.42
N ALA A 162 -14.32 -11.13 0.18
CA ALA A 162 -14.64 -10.11 -0.82
C ALA A 162 -16.02 -10.28 -1.45
N ASP A 163 -16.59 -11.50 -1.46
CA ASP A 163 -17.84 -11.82 -2.17
C ASP A 163 -18.94 -10.79 -1.88
N ARG A 164 -19.16 -10.48 -0.59
CA ARG A 164 -20.20 -9.53 -0.13
C ARG A 164 -20.04 -8.09 -0.64
N PHE A 165 -18.84 -7.71 -1.08
CA PHE A 165 -18.60 -6.38 -1.65
C PHE A 165 -18.78 -6.37 -3.17
N THR A 166 -18.58 -7.52 -3.82
CA THR A 166 -18.54 -7.67 -5.27
C THR A 166 -19.74 -8.41 -5.85
N GLU A 167 -20.79 -8.64 -5.04
CA GLU A 167 -22.08 -9.10 -5.56
C GLU A 167 -22.59 -8.15 -6.66
N PRO A 168 -23.27 -8.65 -7.70
CA PRO A 168 -23.84 -7.80 -8.75
C PRO A 168 -24.75 -6.72 -8.15
N ASP A 169 -24.54 -5.47 -8.58
CA ASP A 169 -25.22 -4.29 -8.03
C ASP A 169 -25.00 -4.08 -6.51
N GLY A 170 -23.97 -4.68 -5.93
CA GLY A 170 -23.56 -4.53 -4.54
C GLY A 170 -22.73 -3.27 -4.27
N LEU A 171 -22.09 -3.23 -3.09
CA LEU A 171 -21.39 -2.06 -2.56
C LEU A 171 -20.29 -1.54 -3.50
N TRP A 172 -19.55 -2.42 -4.17
CA TRP A 172 -18.53 -2.01 -5.14
C TRP A 172 -19.14 -1.28 -6.34
N ASP A 173 -20.20 -1.83 -6.93
CA ASP A 173 -20.85 -1.24 -8.10
C ASP A 173 -21.50 0.11 -7.76
N GLU A 174 -22.11 0.23 -6.58
CA GLU A 174 -22.64 1.50 -6.07
C GLU A 174 -21.55 2.54 -5.88
N TRP A 175 -20.42 2.15 -5.28
CA TRP A 175 -19.27 3.01 -5.10
C TRP A 175 -18.70 3.48 -6.44
N VAL A 176 -18.48 2.57 -7.40
CA VAL A 176 -18.01 2.89 -8.77
C VAL A 176 -18.96 3.87 -9.47
N LYS A 177 -20.28 3.64 -9.40
CA LYS A 177 -21.29 4.55 -9.95
C LYS A 177 -21.20 5.93 -9.30
N GLY A 178 -20.97 5.99 -7.98
CA GLY A 178 -20.85 7.23 -7.23
C GLY A 178 -19.62 8.06 -7.58
N VAL A 179 -18.43 7.47 -7.49
CA VAL A 179 -17.17 8.16 -7.81
C VAL A 179 -17.07 8.49 -9.30
N GLY A 180 -17.73 7.70 -10.17
CA GLY A 180 -17.88 8.02 -11.60
C GLY A 180 -18.59 9.34 -11.84
N ARG A 181 -19.60 9.70 -11.02
CA ARG A 181 -20.26 11.02 -11.09
C ARG A 181 -19.33 12.18 -10.70
N LEU A 182 -18.24 11.90 -9.99
CA LEU A 182 -17.20 12.86 -9.64
C LEU A 182 -16.06 12.92 -10.67
N GLY A 183 -16.14 12.14 -11.75
CA GLY A 183 -15.16 12.12 -12.84
C GLY A 183 -14.02 11.10 -12.65
N TYR A 184 -14.10 10.23 -11.65
CA TYR A 184 -13.12 9.13 -11.51
C TYR A 184 -13.39 8.03 -12.53
N PRO A 185 -12.33 7.39 -13.07
CA PRO A 185 -12.49 6.28 -14.01
C PRO A 185 -13.14 5.08 -13.32
N SER A 186 -13.98 4.36 -14.06
CA SER A 186 -14.47 3.06 -13.61
C SER A 186 -13.30 2.09 -13.49
N CYS A 187 -13.38 1.18 -12.52
CA CYS A 187 -12.40 0.13 -12.35
C CYS A 187 -13.08 -1.17 -11.90
N SER A 188 -12.61 -2.30 -12.42
CA SER A 188 -13.16 -3.61 -12.11
C SER A 188 -12.42 -4.27 -10.94
N PRO A 189 -13.09 -5.13 -10.15
CA PRO A 189 -12.44 -5.91 -9.10
C PRO A 189 -11.26 -6.77 -9.61
N VAL A 190 -11.39 -7.29 -10.84
CA VAL A 190 -10.34 -8.10 -11.50
C VAL A 190 -9.09 -7.27 -11.78
N GLU A 191 -9.24 -6.04 -12.25
CA GLU A 191 -8.10 -5.13 -12.46
C GLU A 191 -7.41 -4.77 -11.15
N GLN A 192 -8.18 -4.57 -10.08
CA GLN A 192 -7.61 -4.28 -8.76
C GLN A 192 -6.79 -5.46 -8.23
N ARG A 193 -7.34 -6.67 -8.30
CA ARG A 193 -6.60 -7.89 -7.94
C ARG A 193 -5.31 -8.01 -8.75
N ARG A 194 -5.39 -7.84 -10.07
CA ARG A 194 -4.21 -7.93 -10.96
C ARG A 194 -3.13 -6.92 -10.56
N SER A 195 -3.51 -5.71 -10.19
CA SER A 195 -2.58 -4.68 -9.73
C SER A 195 -1.85 -5.12 -8.45
N THR A 196 -2.59 -5.66 -7.47
CA THR A 196 -2.01 -6.21 -6.23
C THR A 196 -1.10 -7.41 -6.51
N ASP A 197 -1.51 -8.32 -7.39
CA ASP A 197 -0.72 -9.49 -7.78
C ASP A 197 0.63 -9.06 -8.35
N LEU A 198 0.66 -8.09 -9.28
CA LEU A 198 1.90 -7.54 -9.84
C LEU A 198 2.83 -6.96 -8.77
N GLN A 199 2.29 -6.24 -7.78
CA GLN A 199 3.09 -5.69 -6.68
C GLN A 199 3.69 -6.80 -5.80
N CYS A 200 2.90 -7.82 -5.47
CA CYS A 200 3.33 -8.93 -4.63
C CYS A 200 4.32 -9.84 -5.35
N GLU A 201 4.08 -10.16 -6.62
CA GLU A 201 4.98 -10.93 -7.47
C GLU A 201 6.31 -10.21 -7.69
N PHE A 202 6.28 -8.89 -7.87
CA PHE A 202 7.49 -8.08 -7.89
C PHE A 202 8.29 -8.25 -6.59
N ALA A 203 7.65 -8.15 -5.42
CA ALA A 203 8.35 -8.34 -4.16
C ALA A 203 8.91 -9.76 -4.02
N ASP A 204 8.17 -10.80 -4.40
CA ASP A 204 8.62 -12.19 -4.31
C ASP A 204 9.73 -12.54 -5.32
N GLY A 205 9.62 -12.08 -6.56
CA GLY A 205 10.55 -12.42 -7.65
C GLY A 205 11.96 -11.88 -7.46
N TRP A 206 12.13 -10.84 -6.65
CA TRP A 206 13.42 -10.24 -6.35
C TRP A 206 13.95 -10.55 -4.95
N CYS A 207 13.09 -10.99 -4.03
CA CYS A 207 13.50 -11.43 -2.69
C CYS A 207 13.85 -12.93 -2.63
N ARG A 208 13.67 -13.69 -3.73
CA ARG A 208 14.13 -15.07 -3.85
C ARG A 208 15.56 -15.10 -4.43
N PRO A 209 16.50 -15.89 -3.86
CA PRO A 209 17.88 -15.98 -4.32
C PRO A 209 18.02 -16.53 -5.74
#